data_AF-A0A1G0DWL5-F1
#
_entry.id   AF-A0A1G0DWL5-F1
#
_cell.length_a   1.000
_cell.length_b   1.000
_cell.length_c   1.000
_cell.angle_alpha   90.00
_cell.angle_beta   90.00
_cell.angle_gamma   90.00
#
_symmetry.space_group_name_H-M   'P 1'
#
loop_
_entity.id
_entity.type
_entity.pdbx_description
1 polymer ?
#
loop_
_entity_poly.entity_id
_entity_poly.type
_entity_poly.pdbx_seq_one_letter_code
_entity_poly.pdbx_strand_id
1 'polypeptide(L)'
;MRTILHNAAAGSSVRFYELGSLFHLLETVFPVDIRFFKNGAIFAEATSMEGGFFSQPVNGFDAIEIDSANAQAVKFALSDGSGGYNRTTGAVQIIGQQGVMVQAAKEVTDASGQLLAANAARRMLLIQNNHETGIIYVAVSGDAATGAAGIKLAAGGFILLDEFVPSGAINAIGSILNNQSVVVVEG
;
A
#
# COMPACT_ATOMS: atom_id res chain seq x y z
N MET A 1 -24.98 16.01 22.41
CA MET A 1 -23.69 16.16 21.70
C MET A 1 -23.82 17.22 20.60
N ARG A 2 -22.95 18.23 20.63
CA ARG A 2 -22.86 19.32 19.64
C ARG A 2 -21.52 19.23 18.92
N THR A 3 -21.53 19.31 17.59
CA THR A 3 -20.31 19.29 16.77
C THR A 3 -19.98 20.71 16.30
N ILE A 4 -18.70 21.06 16.34
CA ILE A 4 -18.16 22.35 15.90
C ILE A 4 -17.08 22.08 14.87
N LEU A 5 -17.10 22.84 13.78
CA LEU A 5 -16.05 22.91 12.78
C LEU A 5 -15.39 24.29 12.91
N HIS A 6 -14.09 24.30 13.18
CA HIS A 6 -13.30 25.52 13.28
C HIS A 6 -12.17 25.49 12.24
N ASN A 7 -12.08 26.53 11.41
CA ASN A 7 -10.95 26.70 10.50
C ASN A 7 -9.86 27.49 11.22
N ALA A 8 -8.89 26.77 11.78
CA ALA A 8 -7.76 27.36 12.49
C ALA A 8 -6.76 27.94 11.49
N ALA A 9 -6.28 29.15 11.75
CA ALA A 9 -5.10 29.69 11.08
C ALA A 9 -3.82 29.07 11.68
N ALA A 10 -2.71 29.12 10.95
CA ALA A 10 -1.43 28.66 11.48
C ALA A 10 -1.03 29.48 12.73
N GLY A 11 -0.63 28.79 13.79
CA GLY A 11 -0.28 29.37 15.08
C GLY A 11 -1.45 29.99 15.85
N SER A 12 -2.70 29.69 15.47
CA SER A 12 -3.87 30.27 16.14
C SER A 12 -4.24 29.50 17.42
N SER A 13 -4.69 30.28 18.41
CA SER A 13 -5.27 29.80 19.66
C SER A 13 -6.68 30.35 19.75
N VAL A 14 -7.69 29.47 19.83
CA VAL A 14 -9.09 29.89 19.92
C VAL A 14 -9.77 29.23 21.11
N ARG A 15 -10.38 30.07 21.96
CA ARG A 15 -11.17 29.64 23.10
C ARG A 15 -12.66 29.57 22.75
N PHE A 16 -13.27 28.46 23.13
CA PHE A 16 -14.70 28.22 23.02
C PHE A 16 -15.31 28.18 24.43
N TYR A 17 -16.16 29.15 24.75
CA TYR A 17 -16.85 29.28 26.03
C TYR A 17 -18.10 28.39 26.04
N GLU A 18 -17.87 27.09 26.10
CA GLU A 18 -18.90 26.07 26.00
C GLU A 18 -18.80 25.11 27.18
N LEU A 19 -19.90 24.98 27.90
CA LEU A 19 -20.04 24.03 29.00
C LEU A 19 -20.11 22.61 28.44
N GLY A 20 -19.38 21.68 29.05
CA GLY A 20 -19.41 20.29 28.64
C GLY A 20 -18.82 19.35 29.68
N SER A 21 -19.23 18.09 29.65
CA SER A 21 -18.63 17.02 30.44
C SER A 21 -17.73 16.10 29.60
N LEU A 22 -17.91 16.10 28.28
CA LEU A 22 -17.13 15.32 27.33
C LEU A 22 -16.64 16.21 26.18
N PHE A 23 -15.38 16.05 25.82
CA PHE A 23 -14.75 16.57 24.62
C PHE A 23 -14.28 15.41 23.73
N HIS A 24 -14.45 15.54 22.42
CA HIS A 24 -13.91 14.61 21.44
C HIS A 24 -13.40 15.36 20.22
N LEU A 25 -12.11 15.23 19.91
CA LEU A 25 -11.51 15.68 18.67
C LEU A 25 -11.86 14.71 17.54
N LEU A 26 -12.72 15.12 16.62
CA LEU A 26 -13.28 14.25 15.58
C LEU A 26 -12.38 14.15 14.35
N GLU A 27 -11.83 15.28 13.91
CA GLU A 27 -11.07 15.35 12.67
C GLU A 27 -10.06 16.49 12.75
N THR A 28 -8.79 16.16 12.50
CA THR A 28 -7.67 17.10 12.32
C THR A 28 -6.73 16.55 11.26
N VAL A 29 -6.05 17.44 10.54
CA VAL A 29 -5.00 17.07 9.57
C VAL A 29 -3.63 17.02 10.25
N PHE A 30 -3.40 17.94 11.19
CA PHE A 30 -2.20 18.04 12.00
C PHE A 30 -2.57 18.01 13.49
N PRO A 31 -1.64 17.56 14.36
CA PRO A 31 -1.88 17.58 15.81
C PRO A 31 -2.22 19.00 16.33
N VAL A 32 -3.03 19.05 17.37
CA VAL A 32 -3.42 20.28 18.09
C VAL A 32 -3.18 20.13 19.58
N ASP A 33 -2.94 21.24 20.28
CA ASP A 33 -2.94 21.26 21.74
C ASP A 33 -4.32 21.69 22.25
N ILE A 34 -4.76 21.10 23.35
CA ILE A 34 -6.09 21.30 23.92
C ILE A 34 -5.95 21.64 25.40
N ARG A 35 -6.50 22.79 25.81
CA ARG A 35 -6.51 23.25 27.20
C ARG A 35 -7.94 23.33 27.71
N PHE A 36 -8.19 22.71 28.86
CA PHE A 36 -9.50 22.67 29.51
C PHE A 36 -9.56 23.67 30.67
N PHE A 37 -10.65 24.44 30.72
CA PHE A 37 -10.84 25.48 31.72
C PHE A 37 -11.99 25.17 32.67
N LYS A 38 -11.79 25.52 33.94
CA LYS A 38 -12.82 25.50 34.99
C LYS A 38 -12.65 26.76 35.83
N ASN A 39 -13.73 27.52 36.05
CA ASN A 39 -13.69 28.77 36.82
C ASN A 39 -12.57 29.75 36.35
N GLY A 40 -12.28 29.78 35.05
CA GLY A 40 -11.27 30.66 34.45
C GLY A 40 -9.81 30.17 34.54
N ALA A 41 -9.53 29.06 35.23
CA ALA A 41 -8.20 28.46 35.30
C ALA A 41 -8.08 27.25 34.37
N ILE A 42 -6.89 27.06 33.79
CA ILE A 42 -6.54 25.80 33.11
C ILE A 42 -6.39 24.73 34.20
N PHE A 43 -7.09 23.62 34.05
CA PHE A 43 -6.98 22.50 35.00
C PHE A 43 -6.47 21.21 34.33
N ALA A 44 -6.52 21.11 33.00
CA ALA A 44 -5.98 20.00 32.23
C ALA A 44 -5.51 20.48 30.85
N GLU A 45 -4.50 19.80 30.32
CA GLU A 45 -3.92 20.06 29.01
C GLU A 45 -3.59 18.74 28.31
N ALA A 46 -3.76 18.71 26.99
CA ALA A 46 -3.33 17.62 26.14
C ALA A 46 -2.54 18.20 24.96
N THR A 47 -1.31 17.73 24.79
CA THR A 47 -0.36 18.30 23.82
C THR A 47 -0.18 17.36 22.63
N SER A 48 -0.19 17.89 21.42
CA SER A 48 0.03 17.18 20.16
C SER A 48 -0.98 16.05 19.93
N MET A 49 -2.27 16.36 20.11
CA MET A 49 -3.37 15.41 19.94
C MET A 49 -3.86 15.35 18.49
N GLU A 50 -4.03 14.11 18.00
CA GLU A 50 -4.60 13.80 16.69
C GLU A 50 -6.11 13.48 16.79
N GLY A 51 -6.77 13.43 15.63
CA GLY A 51 -8.16 13.00 15.53
C GLY A 51 -8.42 11.66 16.23
N GLY A 52 -9.48 11.59 17.03
CA GLY A 52 -9.83 10.45 17.89
C GLY A 52 -9.49 10.66 19.37
N PHE A 53 -8.76 11.72 19.72
CA PHE A 53 -8.57 12.08 21.13
C PHE A 53 -9.90 12.46 21.80
N PHE A 54 -10.16 11.91 22.98
CA PHE A 54 -11.31 12.28 23.79
C PHE A 54 -10.91 12.49 25.25
N SER A 55 -11.66 13.33 25.95
CA SER A 55 -11.48 13.58 27.38
C SER A 55 -12.82 13.80 28.04
N GLN A 56 -13.01 13.19 29.21
CA GLN A 56 -14.20 13.34 30.04
C GLN A 56 -13.79 13.76 31.47
N PRO A 57 -13.41 15.03 31.69
CA PRO A 57 -12.96 15.50 32.99
C PRO A 57 -14.01 15.32 34.08
N VAL A 58 -13.58 14.92 35.29
CA VAL A 58 -14.46 14.87 36.46
C VAL A 58 -14.94 16.29 36.77
N ASN A 59 -16.25 16.49 36.86
CA ASN A 59 -16.94 17.78 36.99
C ASN A 59 -16.97 18.66 35.73
N GLY A 60 -16.59 18.11 34.57
CA GLY A 60 -16.67 18.80 33.27
C GLY A 60 -15.77 20.03 33.15
N PHE A 61 -16.03 20.86 32.15
CA PHE A 61 -15.30 22.08 31.81
C PHE A 61 -16.28 23.19 31.43
N ASP A 62 -15.81 24.44 31.56
CA ASP A 62 -16.60 25.64 31.25
C ASP A 62 -16.12 26.31 29.95
N ALA A 63 -14.89 26.01 29.54
CA ALA A 63 -14.35 26.37 28.23
C ALA A 63 -13.25 25.39 27.80
N ILE A 64 -12.99 25.38 26.50
CA ILE A 64 -11.82 24.73 25.91
C ILE A 64 -11.06 25.74 25.05
N GLU A 65 -9.75 25.58 24.97
CA GLU A 65 -8.89 26.31 24.04
C GLU A 65 -8.17 25.29 23.17
N ILE A 66 -8.18 25.53 21.86
CA ILE A 66 -7.49 24.71 20.87
C ILE A 66 -6.39 25.55 20.24
N ASP A 67 -5.16 25.05 20.31
CA ASP A 67 -3.99 25.62 19.67
C ASP A 67 -3.63 24.78 18.46
N SER A 68 -3.53 25.43 17.30
CA SER A 68 -3.13 24.77 16.06
C SER A 68 -1.91 25.46 15.47
N ALA A 69 -0.78 24.75 15.42
CA ALA A 69 0.44 25.25 14.78
C ALA A 69 0.27 25.43 13.26
N ASN A 70 -0.60 24.64 12.63
CA ASN A 70 -0.85 24.63 11.18
C ASN A 70 -2.24 25.18 10.84
N ALA A 71 -2.40 25.73 9.63
CA ALA A 71 -3.71 26.08 9.12
C ALA A 71 -4.48 24.80 8.75
N GLN A 72 -5.63 24.58 9.36
CA GLN A 72 -6.43 23.36 9.15
C GLN A 72 -7.88 23.52 9.62
N ALA A 73 -8.75 22.66 9.12
CA ALA A 73 -10.06 22.44 9.71
C ALA A 73 -9.91 21.50 10.93
N VAL A 74 -10.38 21.97 12.09
CA VAL A 74 -10.47 21.21 13.33
C VAL A 74 -11.94 20.95 13.61
N LYS A 75 -12.34 19.68 13.61
CA LYS A 75 -13.70 19.27 13.95
C LYS A 75 -13.68 18.59 15.31
N PHE A 76 -14.53 19.04 16.22
CA PHE A 76 -14.66 18.45 17.55
C PHE A 76 -16.12 18.40 18.01
N ALA A 77 -16.41 17.57 19.00
CA ALA A 77 -17.71 17.42 19.62
C ALA A 77 -17.62 17.69 21.12
N LEU A 78 -18.67 18.33 21.64
CA LEU A 78 -18.89 18.56 23.06
C LEU A 78 -20.19 17.87 23.48
N SER A 79 -20.24 17.29 24.67
CA SER A 79 -21.50 16.79 25.24
C SER A 79 -21.59 17.04 26.74
N ASP A 80 -22.81 17.23 27.21
CA ASP A 80 -23.25 17.29 28.61
C ASP A 80 -23.40 15.90 29.27
N GLY A 81 -23.13 14.82 28.53
CA GLY A 81 -23.23 13.43 28.99
C GLY A 81 -22.20 12.52 28.32
N SER A 82 -22.31 11.21 28.51
CA SER A 82 -21.33 10.20 28.09
C SER A 82 -21.43 9.76 26.62
N GLY A 83 -22.01 10.58 25.75
CA GLY A 83 -22.18 10.19 24.34
C GLY A 83 -20.84 10.07 23.63
N GLY A 84 -20.43 8.88 23.20
CA GLY A 84 -19.20 8.67 22.41
C GLY A 84 -19.44 8.81 20.90
N TYR A 85 -18.41 9.20 20.15
CA TYR A 85 -18.43 9.23 18.68
C TYR A 85 -17.07 8.75 18.16
N ASN A 86 -16.91 7.48 17.78
CA ASN A 86 -15.66 7.01 17.16
C ASN A 86 -15.83 6.95 15.65
N ARG A 87 -14.99 7.68 14.91
CA ARG A 87 -14.85 7.53 13.46
C ARG A 87 -13.38 7.37 13.15
N THR A 88 -12.98 6.16 12.76
CA THR A 88 -11.68 5.91 12.16
C THR A 88 -11.85 5.94 10.65
N THR A 89 -11.13 6.83 9.96
CA THR A 89 -10.99 6.81 8.50
C THR A 89 -9.56 6.41 8.18
N GLY A 90 -9.39 5.30 7.47
CA GLY A 90 -8.11 4.87 6.92
C GLY A 90 -8.29 4.47 5.46
N ALA A 91 -7.23 4.60 4.68
CA ALA A 91 -7.16 4.03 3.33
C ALA A 91 -6.21 2.83 3.35
N VAL A 92 -6.65 1.71 2.77
CA VAL A 92 -5.77 0.59 2.47
C VAL A 92 -5.34 0.75 1.02
N GLN A 93 -4.04 0.94 0.79
CA GLN A 93 -3.48 0.89 -0.55
C GLN A 93 -2.87 -0.48 -0.80
N ILE A 94 -3.24 -1.10 -1.92
CA ILE A 94 -2.60 -2.31 -2.43
C ILE A 94 -1.70 -1.86 -3.58
N ILE A 95 -0.39 -1.93 -3.37
CA ILE A 95 0.62 -1.49 -4.35
C ILE A 95 1.02 -2.68 -5.21
N GLY A 96 1.19 -2.45 -6.52
CA GLY A 96 1.67 -3.48 -7.45
C GLY A 96 0.59 -4.43 -7.99
N GLN A 97 -0.69 -4.07 -7.91
CA GLN A 97 -1.77 -4.83 -8.57
C GLN A 97 -1.82 -4.65 -10.09
N GLN A 98 -1.22 -3.58 -10.63
CA GLN A 98 -1.20 -3.32 -12.07
C GLN A 98 0.25 -3.17 -12.52
N GLY A 99 0.59 -3.89 -13.58
CA GLY A 99 1.89 -3.89 -14.22
C GLY A 99 1.73 -4.05 -15.74
N VAL A 100 2.70 -3.55 -16.50
CA VAL A 100 2.73 -3.75 -17.95
C VAL A 100 3.24 -5.17 -18.21
N MET A 101 2.41 -5.98 -18.86
CA MET A 101 2.85 -7.27 -19.38
C MET A 101 3.56 -7.05 -20.73
N VAL A 102 4.80 -7.50 -20.83
CA VAL A 102 5.58 -7.48 -22.06
C VAL A 102 5.55 -8.86 -22.68
N GLN A 103 4.96 -8.95 -23.88
CA GLN A 103 4.96 -10.15 -24.69
C GLN A 103 6.01 -10.03 -25.79
N ALA A 104 6.82 -11.09 -25.98
CA ALA A 104 7.84 -11.14 -27.02
C ALA A 104 7.90 -12.52 -27.68
N ALA A 105 8.16 -12.53 -28.98
CA ALA A 105 8.63 -13.72 -29.67
C ALA A 105 10.13 -13.92 -29.38
N LYS A 106 10.54 -15.17 -29.21
CA LYS A 106 11.91 -15.57 -28.90
C LYS A 106 12.34 -16.74 -29.78
N GLU A 107 13.63 -16.77 -30.02
CA GLU A 107 14.31 -17.88 -30.67
C GLU A 107 15.02 -18.73 -29.62
N VAL A 108 14.90 -20.05 -29.74
CA VAL A 108 15.64 -21.03 -28.95
C VAL A 108 16.38 -21.96 -29.91
N THR A 109 17.69 -22.05 -29.77
CA THR A 109 18.54 -22.92 -30.60
C THR A 109 18.87 -24.22 -29.86
N ASP A 110 19.60 -25.12 -30.51
CA ASP A 110 20.10 -26.37 -29.93
C ASP A 110 21.29 -26.18 -28.97
N ALA A 111 21.66 -24.94 -28.66
CA ALA A 111 22.61 -24.60 -27.61
C ALA A 111 21.91 -23.78 -26.51
N SER A 112 22.29 -23.99 -25.26
CA SER A 112 21.75 -23.20 -24.15
C SER A 112 22.08 -21.73 -24.33
N GLY A 113 21.05 -20.90 -24.42
CA GLY A 113 21.17 -19.45 -24.51
C GLY A 113 20.24 -18.73 -23.54
N GLN A 114 20.48 -17.44 -23.34
CA GLN A 114 19.59 -16.61 -22.54
C GLN A 114 18.29 -16.31 -23.31
N LEU A 115 17.16 -16.73 -22.76
CA LEU A 115 15.82 -16.45 -23.27
C LEU A 115 15.31 -15.09 -22.76
N LEU A 116 15.47 -14.85 -21.46
CA LEU A 116 15.15 -13.60 -20.78
C LEU A 116 16.27 -13.20 -19.82
N ALA A 117 16.55 -11.89 -19.75
CA ALA A 117 17.48 -11.35 -18.78
C ALA A 117 16.92 -11.46 -17.35
N ALA A 118 17.79 -11.27 -16.34
CA ALA A 118 17.34 -11.16 -14.96
C ALA A 118 16.43 -9.93 -14.78
N ASN A 119 15.33 -10.11 -14.05
CA ASN A 119 14.34 -9.07 -13.79
C ASN A 119 13.80 -9.21 -12.37
N ALA A 120 14.25 -8.33 -11.46
CA ALA A 120 13.80 -8.32 -10.07
C ALA A 120 12.34 -7.86 -9.89
N ALA A 121 11.75 -7.22 -10.90
CA ALA A 121 10.37 -6.76 -10.87
C ALA A 121 9.37 -7.80 -11.42
N ARG A 122 9.83 -8.95 -11.92
CA ARG A 122 8.98 -9.98 -12.50
C ARG A 122 8.03 -10.58 -11.47
N ARG A 123 6.73 -10.49 -11.74
CA ARG A 123 5.58 -10.99 -10.96
C ARG A 123 4.84 -12.13 -11.64
N MET A 124 4.93 -12.24 -12.96
CA MET A 124 4.43 -13.35 -13.75
C MET A 124 5.43 -13.74 -14.85
N LEU A 125 5.51 -15.02 -15.16
CA LEU A 125 6.23 -15.54 -16.32
C LEU A 125 5.40 -16.61 -17.02
N LEU A 126 5.04 -16.37 -18.27
CA LEU A 126 4.49 -17.38 -19.18
C LEU A 126 5.50 -17.63 -20.28
N ILE A 127 5.82 -18.90 -20.55
CA ILE A 127 6.62 -19.33 -21.69
C ILE A 127 5.84 -20.40 -22.43
N GLN A 128 5.63 -20.20 -23.72
CA GLN A 128 4.90 -21.09 -24.60
C GLN A 128 5.76 -21.49 -25.79
N ASN A 129 5.78 -22.79 -26.08
CA ASN A 129 6.44 -23.35 -27.25
C ASN A 129 5.39 -23.66 -28.32
N ASN A 130 5.22 -22.77 -29.29
CA ASN A 130 4.27 -22.93 -30.40
C ASN A 130 4.84 -23.72 -31.58
N HIS A 131 6.04 -24.29 -31.44
CA HIS A 131 6.60 -25.11 -32.50
C HIS A 131 5.80 -26.41 -32.68
N GLU A 132 5.67 -26.88 -33.92
CA GLU A 132 4.86 -28.06 -34.27
C GLU A 132 5.42 -29.38 -33.72
N THR A 133 6.75 -29.54 -33.70
CA THR A 133 7.41 -30.79 -33.27
C THR A 133 8.56 -30.60 -32.27
N GLY A 134 9.25 -29.45 -32.29
CA GLY A 134 10.38 -29.15 -31.43
C GLY A 134 10.03 -29.07 -29.94
N ILE A 135 10.92 -29.56 -29.10
CA ILE A 135 10.84 -29.50 -27.65
C ILE A 135 11.82 -28.42 -27.17
N ILE A 136 11.45 -27.68 -26.12
CA ILE A 136 12.39 -26.79 -25.42
C ILE A 136 12.53 -27.20 -23.96
N TYR A 137 13.70 -26.94 -23.38
CA TYR A 137 13.99 -27.10 -21.97
C TYR A 137 14.35 -25.74 -21.39
N VAL A 138 13.65 -25.33 -20.33
CA VAL A 138 13.79 -24.00 -19.72
C VAL A 138 14.42 -24.11 -18.34
N ALA A 139 15.52 -23.39 -18.10
CA ALA A 139 16.14 -23.25 -16.79
C ALA A 139 15.77 -21.90 -16.18
N VAL A 140 15.19 -21.95 -14.98
CA VAL A 140 14.71 -20.78 -14.22
C VAL A 140 15.66 -20.34 -13.10
N SER A 141 16.75 -21.08 -12.88
CA SER A 141 17.74 -20.81 -11.83
C SER A 141 18.81 -19.79 -12.24
N GLY A 142 18.89 -19.42 -13.52
CA GLY A 142 20.00 -18.65 -14.09
C GLY A 142 21.15 -19.52 -14.62
N ASP A 143 21.15 -20.83 -14.35
CA ASP A 143 22.12 -21.78 -14.89
C ASP A 143 21.81 -22.12 -16.36
N ALA A 144 22.78 -22.72 -17.04
CA ALA A 144 22.58 -23.22 -18.40
C ALA A 144 21.46 -24.28 -18.45
N ALA A 145 20.57 -24.17 -19.43
CA ALA A 145 19.53 -25.16 -19.65
C ALA A 145 20.12 -26.40 -20.31
N THR A 146 19.72 -27.57 -19.82
CA THR A 146 20.08 -28.86 -20.44
C THR A 146 18.85 -29.75 -20.53
N GLY A 147 18.89 -30.79 -21.36
CA GLY A 147 17.81 -31.77 -21.45
C GLY A 147 17.51 -32.51 -20.13
N ALA A 148 18.46 -32.54 -19.20
CA ALA A 148 18.30 -33.16 -17.88
C ALA A 148 17.97 -32.17 -16.75
N ALA A 149 18.40 -30.91 -16.90
CA ALA A 149 18.28 -29.86 -15.88
C ALA A 149 17.50 -28.64 -16.40
N GLY A 150 16.39 -28.89 -17.10
CA GLY A 150 15.46 -27.87 -17.57
C GLY A 150 14.03 -28.38 -17.56
N ILE A 151 13.08 -27.48 -17.37
CA ILE A 151 11.66 -27.80 -17.43
C ILE A 151 11.30 -28.03 -18.89
N LYS A 152 10.87 -29.26 -19.20
CA LYS A 152 10.54 -29.68 -20.56
C LYS A 152 9.19 -29.12 -20.99
N LEU A 153 9.19 -28.37 -22.08
CA LEU A 153 7.99 -27.92 -22.79
C LEU A 153 7.95 -28.62 -24.15
N ALA A 154 7.03 -29.57 -24.28
CA ALA A 154 6.75 -30.22 -25.56
C ALA A 154 6.25 -29.21 -26.61
N ALA A 155 6.17 -29.64 -27.87
CA ALA A 155 5.48 -28.90 -28.92
C ALA A 155 4.05 -28.53 -28.48
N GLY A 156 3.67 -27.26 -28.65
CA GLY A 156 2.40 -26.70 -28.17
C GLY A 156 2.29 -26.51 -26.65
N GLY A 157 3.31 -26.89 -25.87
CA GLY A 157 3.30 -26.82 -24.41
C GLY A 157 3.61 -25.42 -23.87
N PHE A 158 3.26 -25.19 -22.61
CA PHE A 158 3.58 -23.95 -21.90
C PHE A 158 3.91 -24.19 -20.42
N ILE A 159 4.53 -23.20 -19.79
CA ILE A 159 4.69 -23.07 -18.35
C ILE A 159 4.22 -21.68 -17.93
N LEU A 160 3.44 -21.64 -16.85
CA LEU A 160 3.05 -20.42 -16.16
C LEU A 160 3.64 -20.45 -14.75
N LEU A 161 4.29 -19.36 -14.36
CA LEU A 161 4.76 -19.09 -13.00
C LEU A 161 4.15 -17.76 -12.55
N ASP A 162 3.34 -17.80 -11.51
CA ASP A 162 2.59 -16.65 -10.97
C ASP A 162 2.65 -16.56 -9.44
N GLU A 163 2.73 -17.69 -8.73
CA GLU A 163 2.85 -17.71 -7.27
C GLU A 163 4.28 -17.45 -6.77
N PHE A 164 5.27 -18.07 -7.43
CA PHE A 164 6.68 -17.86 -7.15
C PHE A 164 7.47 -17.71 -8.44
N VAL A 165 7.81 -16.46 -8.77
CA VAL A 165 8.40 -16.12 -10.06
C VAL A 165 9.89 -15.82 -9.91
N PRO A 166 10.76 -16.49 -10.69
CA PRO A 166 12.20 -16.31 -10.61
C PRO A 166 12.60 -14.89 -11.06
N SER A 167 13.45 -14.25 -10.27
CA SER A 167 14.06 -12.96 -10.61
C SER A 167 15.35 -13.08 -11.44
N GLY A 168 15.94 -14.28 -11.48
CA GLY A 168 17.14 -14.58 -12.25
C GLY A 168 16.92 -14.56 -13.77
N ALA A 169 18.02 -14.71 -14.51
CA ALA A 169 17.96 -14.91 -15.94
C ALA A 169 17.30 -16.25 -16.27
N ILE A 170 16.58 -16.30 -17.38
CA ILE A 170 15.95 -17.52 -17.87
C ILE A 170 16.75 -17.98 -19.08
N ASN A 171 17.26 -19.21 -19.02
CA ASN A 171 17.99 -19.82 -20.12
C ASN A 171 17.14 -20.93 -20.75
N ALA A 172 17.33 -21.17 -22.04
CA ALA A 172 16.62 -22.22 -22.75
C ALA A 172 17.52 -22.91 -23.79
N ILE A 173 17.21 -24.18 -24.04
CA ILE A 173 17.81 -25.00 -25.10
C ILE A 173 16.70 -25.77 -25.81
N GLY A 174 16.82 -25.90 -27.13
CA GLY A 174 15.87 -26.58 -28.00
C GLY A 174 16.38 -27.96 -28.42
N SER A 175 15.45 -28.83 -28.82
CA SER A 175 15.76 -30.11 -29.45
C SER A 175 16.04 -30.01 -30.95
N ILE A 176 15.96 -28.80 -31.52
CA ILE A 176 16.16 -28.51 -32.94
C ILE A 176 17.05 -27.27 -33.08
N LEU A 177 17.71 -27.16 -34.23
CA LEU A 177 18.71 -26.11 -34.50
C LEU A 177 18.17 -24.70 -34.28
N ASN A 178 16.93 -24.44 -34.69
CA ASN A 178 16.32 -23.13 -34.57
C ASN A 178 14.80 -23.25 -34.36
N ASN A 179 14.33 -22.90 -33.16
CA ASN A 179 12.93 -22.75 -32.83
C ASN A 179 12.58 -21.26 -32.63
N GLN A 180 11.99 -20.64 -33.65
CA GLN A 180 11.53 -19.23 -33.60
C GLN A 180 10.09 -19.07 -33.08
N SER A 181 9.46 -20.19 -32.67
CA SER A 181 8.05 -20.24 -32.28
C SER A 181 7.89 -20.23 -30.76
N VAL A 182 8.78 -19.57 -30.03
CA VAL A 182 8.65 -19.41 -28.57
C VAL A 182 8.06 -18.05 -28.25
N VAL A 183 7.01 -18.03 -27.44
CA VAL A 183 6.40 -16.80 -26.93
C VAL A 183 6.67 -16.71 -25.45
N VAL A 184 7.12 -15.55 -25.00
CA VAL A 184 7.33 -15.25 -23.57
C VAL A 184 6.49 -14.05 -23.19
N VAL A 185 5.91 -14.09 -21.99
CA VAL A 185 5.20 -12.96 -21.39
C VAL A 185 5.74 -12.77 -19.97
N GLU A 186 6.23 -11.58 -19.65
CA GLU A 186 6.68 -11.21 -18.30
C GLU A 186 6.13 -9.85 -17.88
N GLY A 187 5.91 -9.65 -16.58
CA GLY A 187 5.45 -8.41 -15.97
C GLY A 187 5.41 -8.53 -14.46
#